data_AF-A0AAE0U2X5-F1
#
_entry.id   AF-A0AAE0U2X5-F1
#
_cell.length_a   1.000
_cell.length_b   1.000
_cell.length_c   1.000
_cell.angle_alpha   90.00
_cell.angle_beta   90.00
_cell.angle_gamma   90.00
#
_symmetry.space_group_name_H-M   'P 1'
#
loop_
_entity.id
_entity.type
_entity.pdbx_description
1 polymer ?
#
loop_
_entity_poly.entity_id
_entity_poly.type
_entity_poly.pdbx_seq_one_letter_code
_entity_poly.pdbx_strand_id
1 'polypeptide(L)'
;MKLTPIKIRGRGRKQPWQPPNPERFKRKHHDEGDEHGEETGVVPSQVDKNGVKRRRRVKTRKPAALIEQLPPEILERIFSMSENLNFPRSSLRIGYMLSARTFLLQLIVDAFSHTWDLWFGCPRKDVISYRGYEKDGERMGGNAEFQTSIISSKWFTFSLLLHAQQVWIRRQQQNGLSRPFIHTENWLMIGPTRVELDHDLLIAGEDSGLNQQNYPHHPHHRLHFGGDWFSDTDADSPDPPSSSQSNKLDVEACFEADWSWFTTILPQFDPFGIYYGLENREKRTGYWDINPDTKIPNHLLANPVRQGWESVKFLYWLVRGGATLGGEQTWELTKLGYERLMSHPDHPPSSSHNPSQQHDHSQEERELQSLTCLRLFSILGIFDSSHWPHFLITEKLEQISAERKRRRRLLSSQLQSQSQSQSQHSSQGSQAGYELWKCAQGVLRYWVQQRDEEGEQH
;
A
#
# COMPACT_ATOMS: atom_id res chain seq x y z
N MET A 1 13.46 -30.06 47.94
CA MET A 1 12.08 -29.77 47.49
C MET A 1 11.59 -30.95 46.65
N LYS A 2 10.45 -31.56 46.99
CA LYS A 2 9.88 -32.72 46.28
C LYS A 2 9.22 -32.23 44.98
N LEU A 3 9.82 -32.54 43.83
CA LEU A 3 9.26 -32.21 42.52
C LEU A 3 8.15 -33.19 42.17
N THR A 4 6.99 -32.66 41.77
CA THR A 4 5.83 -33.43 41.31
C THR A 4 6.12 -34.09 39.97
N PRO A 5 5.88 -35.40 39.81
CA PRO A 5 6.16 -36.09 38.55
C PRO A 5 5.20 -35.67 37.44
N ILE A 6 5.75 -35.13 36.36
CA ILE A 6 5.02 -34.79 35.13
C ILE A 6 4.71 -36.08 34.38
N LYS A 7 3.42 -36.45 34.34
CA LYS A 7 2.93 -37.63 33.64
C LYS A 7 2.77 -37.32 32.15
N ILE A 8 3.81 -37.60 31.36
CA ILE A 8 3.78 -37.42 29.90
C ILE A 8 2.83 -38.48 29.30
N ARG A 9 1.70 -38.03 28.78
CA ARG A 9 0.70 -38.88 28.12
C ARG A 9 1.32 -39.39 26.81
N GLY A 10 1.57 -40.70 26.73
CA GLY A 10 2.20 -41.35 25.58
C GLY A 10 1.52 -40.97 24.27
N ARG A 11 2.31 -40.43 23.33
CA ARG A 11 1.90 -40.22 21.93
C ARG A 11 1.42 -41.56 21.38
N GLY A 12 0.13 -41.67 21.09
CA GLY A 12 -0.43 -42.79 20.34
C GLY A 12 0.37 -42.99 19.06
N ARG A 13 0.74 -44.24 18.80
CA ARG A 13 1.48 -44.66 17.60
C ARG A 13 0.78 -44.08 16.37
N LYS A 14 1.46 -43.15 15.69
CA LYS A 14 1.01 -42.66 14.38
C LYS A 14 0.92 -43.88 13.47
N GLN A 15 -0.26 -44.13 12.92
CA GLN A 15 -0.42 -45.08 11.81
C GLN A 15 0.64 -44.75 10.75
N PRO A 16 1.41 -45.74 10.26
CA PRO A 16 2.39 -45.50 9.20
C PRO A 16 1.66 -44.87 8.02
N TRP A 17 2.21 -43.77 7.51
CA TRP A 17 1.67 -43.07 6.37
C TRP A 17 1.60 -44.06 5.20
N GLN A 18 0.38 -44.42 4.80
CA GLN A 18 0.15 -45.15 3.56
C GLN A 18 0.00 -44.13 2.43
N PRO A 19 0.81 -44.21 1.35
CA PRO A 19 0.61 -43.36 0.20
C PRO A 19 -0.81 -43.56 -0.36
N PRO A 20 -1.47 -42.49 -0.82
CA PRO A 20 -2.82 -42.58 -1.38
C PRO A 20 -2.81 -43.56 -2.55
N ASN A 21 -3.61 -44.63 -2.43
CA ASN A 21 -3.69 -45.71 -3.42
C ASN A 21 -3.99 -45.12 -4.83
N PRO A 22 -3.04 -45.22 -5.80
CA PRO A 22 -3.18 -44.61 -7.12
C PRO A 22 -4.32 -45.23 -7.96
N GLU A 23 -4.79 -46.42 -7.59
CA GLU A 23 -5.94 -47.10 -8.22
C GLU A 23 -7.25 -46.32 -8.03
N ARG A 24 -7.37 -45.51 -6.98
CA ARG A 24 -8.64 -44.85 -6.63
C ARG A 24 -9.04 -43.73 -7.59
N PHE A 25 -8.09 -43.23 -8.40
CA PHE A 25 -8.37 -42.19 -9.39
C PHE A 25 -8.79 -42.75 -10.77
N LYS A 26 -8.64 -44.06 -11.02
CA LYS A 26 -9.00 -44.65 -12.32
C LYS A 26 -10.46 -45.10 -12.45
N ARG A 27 -11.20 -45.25 -11.34
CA ARG A 27 -12.58 -45.81 -11.36
C ARG A 27 -13.70 -44.78 -11.57
N LYS A 28 -13.49 -43.73 -12.36
CA LYS A 28 -14.56 -42.74 -12.63
C LYS A 28 -14.97 -42.62 -14.10
N HIS A 29 -14.56 -43.53 -14.97
CA HIS A 29 -14.87 -43.38 -16.40
C HIS A 29 -15.30 -44.64 -17.17
N HIS A 30 -15.62 -45.75 -16.50
CA HIS A 30 -16.16 -46.91 -17.21
C HIS A 30 -17.08 -47.70 -16.28
N ASP A 31 -18.38 -47.69 -16.57
CA ASP A 31 -19.35 -48.61 -15.98
C ASP A 31 -20.51 -48.81 -16.97
N GLU A 32 -20.28 -49.71 -17.93
CA GLU A 32 -21.29 -50.56 -18.55
C GLU A 32 -20.77 -52.00 -18.38
N GLY A 33 -21.62 -52.90 -17.88
CA GLY A 33 -21.44 -54.34 -18.03
C GLY A 33 -21.14 -55.15 -16.75
N ASP A 34 -22.22 -55.66 -16.16
CA ASP A 34 -22.42 -57.03 -15.66
C ASP A 34 -21.57 -57.68 -14.54
N GLU A 35 -22.35 -58.16 -13.55
CA GLU A 35 -22.32 -59.46 -12.85
C GLU A 35 -21.01 -60.25 -12.71
N HIS A 36 -20.47 -60.28 -11.48
CA HIS A 36 -20.60 -61.42 -10.56
C HIS A 36 -19.87 -61.13 -9.24
N GLY A 37 -20.39 -61.69 -8.15
CA GLY A 37 -20.06 -61.30 -6.79
C GLY A 37 -18.75 -61.85 -6.23
N GLU A 38 -18.29 -61.21 -5.15
CA GLU A 38 -17.88 -61.95 -3.96
C GLU A 38 -17.89 -61.05 -2.71
N GLU A 39 -18.37 -61.70 -1.67
CA GLU A 39 -18.62 -61.35 -0.29
C GLU A 39 -17.45 -60.63 0.43
N THR A 40 -17.62 -59.34 0.75
CA THR A 40 -16.90 -58.72 1.87
C THR A 40 -17.84 -57.83 2.68
N GLY A 41 -17.98 -58.17 3.96
CA GLY A 41 -18.95 -57.60 4.92
C GLY A 41 -18.74 -56.12 5.25
N VAL A 42 -19.12 -55.24 4.33
CA VAL A 42 -19.27 -53.80 4.59
C VAL A 42 -20.76 -53.49 4.74
N VAL A 43 -21.13 -53.03 5.93
CA VAL A 43 -22.48 -52.61 6.30
C VAL A 43 -23.09 -51.70 5.21
N PRO A 44 -24.26 -52.04 4.63
CA PRO A 44 -24.77 -51.37 3.44
C PRO A 44 -25.16 -49.94 3.77
N SER A 45 -24.52 -49.00 3.06
CA SER A 45 -24.99 -47.63 2.92
C SER A 45 -26.35 -47.70 2.21
N GLN A 46 -27.44 -47.44 2.94
CA GLN A 46 -28.78 -47.36 2.38
C GLN A 46 -28.81 -46.36 1.23
N VAL A 47 -28.83 -46.88 0.01
CA VAL A 47 -29.18 -46.15 -1.20
C VAL A 47 -30.70 -46.25 -1.31
N ASP A 48 -31.39 -45.11 -1.41
CA ASP A 48 -32.83 -45.10 -1.66
C ASP A 48 -33.13 -45.81 -2.99
N LYS A 49 -34.34 -46.38 -3.12
CA LYS A 49 -34.81 -47.17 -4.28
C LYS A 49 -34.72 -46.45 -5.65
N ASN A 50 -34.38 -45.17 -5.67
CA ASN A 50 -34.27 -44.34 -6.87
C ASN A 50 -32.80 -44.12 -7.31
N GLY A 51 -31.82 -44.83 -6.75
CA GLY A 51 -30.41 -44.74 -7.16
C GLY A 51 -29.70 -43.42 -6.84
N VAL A 52 -30.40 -42.43 -6.28
CA VAL A 52 -29.81 -41.16 -5.88
C VAL A 52 -29.04 -41.35 -4.58
N LYS A 53 -27.71 -41.26 -4.63
CA LYS A 53 -26.86 -41.16 -3.45
C LYS A 53 -27.33 -39.98 -2.59
N ARG A 54 -28.09 -40.24 -1.51
CA ARG A 54 -28.43 -39.22 -0.51
C ARG A 54 -27.13 -38.59 -0.04
N ARG A 55 -26.91 -37.32 -0.39
CA ARG A 55 -25.84 -36.50 0.17
C ARG A 55 -25.92 -36.65 1.69
N ARG A 56 -24.85 -37.16 2.31
CA ARG A 56 -24.77 -37.40 3.76
C ARG A 56 -25.42 -36.24 4.49
N ARG A 57 -26.53 -36.55 5.18
CA ARG A 57 -27.31 -35.60 5.97
C ARG A 57 -26.32 -34.86 6.88
N VAL A 58 -26.23 -33.55 6.68
CA VAL A 58 -25.32 -32.66 7.39
C VAL A 58 -25.50 -32.90 8.89
N LYS A 59 -24.40 -33.20 9.58
CA LYS A 59 -24.34 -33.37 11.04
C LYS A 59 -25.15 -32.27 11.71
N THR A 60 -25.96 -32.68 12.67
CA THR A 60 -26.71 -31.83 13.60
C THR A 60 -25.91 -30.58 13.95
N ARG A 61 -26.45 -29.41 13.58
CA ARG A 61 -25.85 -28.11 13.92
C ARG A 61 -25.69 -28.09 15.44
N LYS A 62 -24.44 -28.01 15.92
CA LYS A 62 -24.20 -27.77 17.35
C LYS A 62 -24.96 -26.49 17.73
N PRO A 63 -25.61 -26.44 18.90
CA PRO A 63 -26.25 -25.22 19.36
C PRO A 63 -25.21 -24.11 19.38
N ALA A 64 -25.61 -22.92 18.90
CA ALA A 64 -24.75 -21.75 18.88
C ALA A 64 -24.25 -21.46 20.30
N ALA A 65 -22.97 -21.11 20.44
CA ALA A 65 -22.43 -20.72 21.74
C ALA A 65 -23.21 -19.51 22.29
N LEU A 66 -23.28 -19.34 23.62
CA LEU A 66 -24.06 -18.24 24.23
C LEU A 66 -23.68 -16.87 23.67
N ILE A 67 -22.38 -16.65 23.39
CA ILE A 67 -21.88 -15.40 22.79
C ILE A 67 -22.39 -15.19 21.36
N GLU A 68 -22.61 -16.25 20.58
CA GLU A 68 -23.15 -16.17 19.22
C GLU A 68 -24.67 -15.89 19.18
N GLN A 69 -25.33 -15.95 20.34
CA GLN A 69 -26.75 -15.65 20.50
C GLN A 69 -26.99 -14.17 20.86
N LEU A 70 -25.92 -13.41 21.15
CA LEU A 70 -26.03 -12.00 21.47
C LEU A 70 -26.45 -11.19 20.22
N PRO A 71 -27.20 -10.09 20.40
CA PRO A 71 -27.48 -9.13 19.34
C PRO A 71 -26.19 -8.56 18.73
N PRO A 72 -26.19 -8.20 17.43
CA PRO A 72 -25.00 -7.66 16.76
C PRO A 72 -24.46 -6.42 17.46
N GLU A 73 -25.31 -5.54 17.98
CA GLU A 73 -24.90 -4.29 18.65
C GLU A 73 -24.04 -4.57 19.90
N ILE A 74 -24.35 -5.65 20.63
CA ILE A 74 -23.56 -6.05 21.80
C ILE A 74 -22.23 -6.65 21.35
N LEU A 75 -22.21 -7.44 20.27
CA LEU A 75 -20.98 -7.98 19.69
C LEU A 75 -20.07 -6.88 19.16
N GLU A 76 -20.64 -5.87 18.52
CA GLU A 76 -19.95 -4.68 18.02
C GLU A 76 -19.29 -3.92 19.17
N ARG A 77 -20.01 -3.70 20.28
CA ARG A 77 -19.47 -3.03 21.46
C ARG A 77 -18.39 -3.83 22.17
N ILE A 78 -18.58 -5.14 22.34
CA ILE A 78 -17.53 -6.03 22.87
C ILE A 78 -16.28 -5.93 22.01
N PHE A 79 -16.45 -5.97 20.69
CA PHE A 79 -15.34 -5.91 19.77
C PHE A 79 -14.61 -4.57 19.84
N SER A 80 -15.33 -3.45 19.73
CA SER A 80 -14.81 -2.08 19.83
C SER A 80 -14.04 -1.88 21.14
N MET A 81 -14.56 -2.35 22.28
CA MET A 81 -13.86 -2.27 23.57
C MET A 81 -12.63 -3.18 23.66
N SER A 82 -12.63 -4.30 22.96
CA SER A 82 -11.54 -5.28 23.02
C SER A 82 -10.39 -5.01 22.05
N GLU A 83 -10.65 -4.25 20.98
CA GLU A 83 -9.74 -3.99 19.85
C GLU A 83 -9.09 -5.28 19.26
N ASN A 84 -9.69 -6.45 19.48
CA ASN A 84 -9.07 -7.73 19.18
C ASN A 84 -9.66 -8.38 17.93
N LEU A 85 -8.96 -8.26 16.80
CA LEU A 85 -9.36 -8.84 15.51
C LEU A 85 -9.52 -10.37 15.49
N ASN A 86 -9.07 -11.08 16.54
CA ASN A 86 -9.31 -12.52 16.68
C ASN A 86 -10.76 -12.82 17.10
N PHE A 87 -11.48 -11.86 17.66
CA PHE A 87 -12.87 -12.02 18.07
C PHE A 87 -13.81 -12.40 16.91
N PRO A 88 -13.89 -11.65 15.79
CA PRO A 88 -14.69 -12.06 14.62
C PRO A 88 -14.16 -13.34 13.94
N ARG A 89 -12.89 -13.71 14.17
CA ARG A 89 -12.30 -14.95 13.64
C ARG A 89 -12.63 -16.18 14.50
N SER A 90 -13.07 -15.98 15.73
CA SER A 90 -13.38 -17.07 16.67
C SER A 90 -14.62 -17.86 16.28
N SER A 91 -15.55 -17.23 15.54
CA SER A 91 -16.73 -17.86 14.98
C SER A 91 -17.12 -17.24 13.63
N LEU A 92 -17.41 -18.09 12.63
CA LEU A 92 -17.92 -17.63 11.34
C LEU A 92 -19.23 -16.84 11.46
N ARG A 93 -20.07 -17.18 12.46
CA ARG A 93 -21.33 -16.48 12.68
C ARG A 93 -21.10 -15.07 13.22
N ILE A 94 -20.20 -14.92 14.20
CA ILE A 94 -19.80 -13.61 14.74
C ILE A 94 -19.13 -12.79 13.63
N GLY A 95 -18.19 -13.38 12.89
CA GLY A 95 -17.54 -12.73 11.76
C GLY A 95 -18.53 -12.24 10.69
N TYR A 96 -19.56 -13.02 10.38
CA TYR A 96 -20.63 -12.59 9.47
C TYR A 96 -21.43 -11.42 10.03
N MET A 97 -21.84 -11.48 11.30
CA MET A 97 -22.59 -10.39 11.95
C MET A 97 -21.79 -9.08 11.99
N LEU A 98 -20.47 -9.18 12.20
CA LEU A 98 -19.54 -8.05 12.22
C LEU A 98 -18.96 -7.68 10.84
N SER A 99 -19.45 -8.27 9.75
CA SER A 99 -18.96 -7.97 8.39
C SER A 99 -19.72 -6.84 7.69
N ALA A 100 -20.70 -6.23 8.37
CA ALA A 100 -21.46 -5.12 7.83
C ALA A 100 -20.53 -3.94 7.47
N ARG A 101 -20.67 -3.40 6.24
CA ARG A 101 -19.82 -2.31 5.74
C ARG A 101 -19.85 -1.08 6.66
N THR A 102 -21.01 -0.75 7.23
CA THR A 102 -21.18 0.35 8.17
C THR A 102 -20.34 0.16 9.43
N PHE A 103 -20.30 -1.06 9.96
CA PHE A 103 -19.47 -1.40 11.11
C PHE A 103 -17.98 -1.39 10.76
N LEU A 104 -17.57 -1.93 9.61
CA LEU A 104 -16.17 -1.88 9.18
C LEU A 104 -15.67 -0.45 8.97
N LEU A 105 -16.52 0.45 8.47
CA LEU A 105 -16.22 1.89 8.40
C LEU A 105 -16.04 2.48 9.80
N GLN A 106 -16.98 2.19 10.72
CA GLN A 106 -16.88 2.65 12.10
C GLN A 106 -15.61 2.16 12.76
N LEU A 107 -15.25 0.90 12.53
CA LEU A 107 -14.04 0.29 13.07
C LEU A 107 -12.77 0.99 12.61
N ILE A 108 -12.70 1.38 11.33
CA ILE A 108 -11.57 2.18 10.83
C ILE A 108 -11.59 3.56 11.46
N VAL A 109 -12.76 4.21 11.58
CA VAL A 109 -12.85 5.49 12.28
C VAL A 109 -12.35 5.36 13.71
N ASP A 110 -12.78 4.35 14.47
CA ASP A 110 -12.35 4.14 15.86
C ASP A 110 -10.84 3.88 15.96
N ALA A 111 -10.27 3.11 15.02
CA ALA A 111 -8.84 2.80 15.01
C ALA A 111 -7.95 4.03 14.76
N PHE A 112 -8.42 4.98 13.93
CA PHE A 112 -7.62 6.12 13.48
C PHE A 112 -8.06 7.47 14.06
N SER A 113 -9.26 7.60 14.62
CA SER A 113 -9.80 8.88 15.07
C SER A 113 -8.92 9.53 16.11
N HIS A 114 -8.36 8.78 17.05
CA HIS A 114 -7.46 9.35 18.06
C HIS A 114 -6.20 9.98 17.45
N THR A 115 -5.67 9.42 16.35
CA THR A 115 -4.56 10.01 15.62
C THR A 115 -5.04 11.23 14.82
N TRP A 116 -6.13 11.07 14.06
CA TRP A 116 -6.68 12.15 13.22
C TRP A 116 -7.14 13.37 14.03
N ASP A 117 -7.74 13.16 15.21
CA ASP A 117 -8.21 14.22 16.10
C ASP A 117 -7.09 15.15 16.55
N LEU A 118 -5.87 14.63 16.67
CA LEU A 118 -4.69 15.39 17.07
C LEU A 118 -3.92 15.94 15.87
N TRP A 119 -3.80 15.14 14.81
CA TRP A 119 -2.71 15.29 13.85
C TRP A 119 -3.12 15.35 12.39
N PHE A 120 -4.41 15.21 12.09
CA PHE A 120 -4.88 15.19 10.70
C PHE A 120 -4.46 16.44 9.93
N GLY A 121 -3.77 16.24 8.80
CA GLY A 121 -3.28 17.33 7.95
C GLY A 121 -2.17 18.17 8.58
N CYS A 122 -1.61 17.76 9.73
CA CYS A 122 -0.46 18.43 10.33
C CYS A 122 0.82 18.00 9.62
N PRO A 123 1.55 18.92 8.95
CA PRO A 123 2.81 18.58 8.31
C PRO A 123 3.85 18.22 9.36
N ARG A 124 4.62 17.15 9.12
CA ARG A 124 5.64 16.65 10.04
C ARG A 124 6.69 17.69 10.40
N LYS A 125 7.12 18.46 9.41
CA LYS A 125 8.10 19.55 9.56
C LYS A 125 7.66 20.66 10.52
N ASP A 126 6.35 20.86 10.68
CA ASP A 126 5.80 21.93 11.50
C ASP A 126 5.76 21.53 13.00
N VAL A 127 5.98 20.25 13.31
CA VAL A 127 6.11 19.74 14.68
C VAL A 127 7.53 19.99 15.19
N ILE A 128 7.88 21.27 15.34
CA ILE A 128 9.19 21.74 15.78
C ILE A 128 9.31 21.68 17.32
N SER A 129 8.20 21.52 18.03
CA SER A 129 8.06 22.01 19.40
C SER A 129 8.85 21.26 20.49
N TYR A 130 9.42 20.08 20.25
CA TYR A 130 10.48 19.54 21.12
C TYR A 130 11.18 18.30 20.51
N ARG A 131 12.50 18.21 20.71
CA ARG A 131 13.35 17.08 20.30
C ARG A 131 12.82 15.76 20.87
N GLY A 132 12.69 14.74 20.03
CA GLY A 132 12.36 13.38 20.46
C GLY A 132 10.88 13.02 20.51
N TYR A 133 9.98 13.87 20.00
CA TYR A 133 8.55 13.59 19.91
C TYR A 133 8.23 12.28 19.15
N GLU A 134 9.11 11.87 18.21
CA GLU A 134 8.97 10.59 17.49
C GLU A 134 9.04 9.37 18.41
N LYS A 135 9.67 9.52 19.58
CA LYS A 135 9.76 8.50 20.62
C LYS A 135 8.69 8.67 21.70
N ASP A 136 7.90 9.74 21.62
CA ASP A 136 6.81 10.03 22.54
C ASP A 136 5.52 9.36 22.06
N GLY A 137 5.53 8.01 22.11
CA GLY A 137 4.38 7.19 21.75
C GLY A 137 3.14 7.47 22.62
N GLU A 138 3.32 8.06 23.81
CA GLU A 138 2.20 8.43 24.70
C GLU A 138 1.41 9.63 24.16
N ARG A 139 2.05 10.52 23.39
CA ARG A 139 1.39 11.67 22.77
C ARG A 139 0.87 11.41 21.37
N MET A 140 1.39 10.40 20.69
CA MET A 140 0.81 9.94 19.43
C MET A 140 -0.49 9.19 19.74
N GLY A 141 -1.61 9.91 19.68
CA GLY A 141 -2.93 9.32 19.92
C GLY A 141 -3.18 8.10 19.02
N GLY A 142 -3.91 7.13 19.55
CA GLY A 142 -4.31 5.91 18.84
C GLY A 142 -3.42 4.70 19.12
N ASN A 143 -3.97 3.51 18.92
CA ASN A 143 -3.27 2.24 19.13
C ASN A 143 -2.61 1.77 17.81
N ALA A 144 -1.28 1.85 17.74
CA ALA A 144 -0.50 1.46 16.56
C ALA A 144 -0.67 -0.01 16.17
N GLU A 145 -0.74 -0.91 17.15
CA GLU A 145 -0.92 -2.35 16.91
C GLU A 145 -2.31 -2.61 16.33
N PHE A 146 -3.33 -1.90 16.82
CA PHE A 146 -4.68 -2.00 16.30
C PHE A 146 -4.79 -1.42 14.87
N GLN A 147 -4.22 -0.23 14.62
CA GLN A 147 -4.13 0.34 13.26
C GLN A 147 -3.45 -0.64 12.30
N THR A 148 -2.28 -1.17 12.68
CA THR A 148 -1.53 -2.18 11.91
C THR A 148 -2.37 -3.41 11.61
N SER A 149 -3.10 -3.90 12.60
CA SER A 149 -3.95 -5.08 12.47
C SER A 149 -5.12 -4.85 11.52
N ILE A 150 -5.73 -3.66 11.56
CA ILE A 150 -6.83 -3.25 10.67
C ILE A 150 -6.33 -3.19 9.22
N ILE A 151 -5.26 -2.44 8.95
CA ILE A 151 -4.72 -2.28 7.58
C ILE A 151 -4.15 -3.58 6.99
N SER A 152 -3.75 -4.51 7.85
CA SER A 152 -3.27 -5.84 7.43
C SER A 152 -4.41 -6.84 7.20
N SER A 153 -5.66 -6.49 7.48
CA SER A 153 -6.80 -7.39 7.35
C SER A 153 -7.24 -7.58 5.91
N LYS A 154 -7.64 -8.81 5.55
CA LYS A 154 -8.02 -9.17 4.17
C LYS A 154 -9.28 -8.46 3.66
N TRP A 155 -10.14 -8.00 4.55
CA TRP A 155 -11.38 -7.28 4.22
C TRP A 155 -11.13 -5.79 4.03
N PHE A 156 -9.97 -5.28 4.47
CA PHE A 156 -9.63 -3.87 4.37
C PHE A 156 -9.36 -3.52 2.91
N THR A 157 -9.92 -2.41 2.46
CA THR A 157 -9.68 -1.85 1.13
C THR A 157 -9.35 -0.37 1.25
N PHE A 158 -8.55 0.14 0.31
CA PHE A 158 -8.14 1.54 0.30
C PHE A 158 -9.35 2.49 0.17
N SER A 159 -10.32 2.14 -0.69
CA SER A 159 -11.59 2.87 -0.79
C SER A 159 -12.40 2.91 0.52
N LEU A 160 -12.33 1.86 1.35
CA LEU A 160 -13.02 1.83 2.65
C LEU A 160 -12.37 2.81 3.63
N LEU A 161 -11.04 2.92 3.58
CA LEU A 161 -10.28 3.88 4.38
C LEU A 161 -10.62 5.33 4.03
N LEU A 162 -10.57 5.71 2.75
CA LEU A 162 -10.91 7.07 2.32
C LEU A 162 -12.35 7.43 2.71
N HIS A 163 -13.28 6.47 2.59
CA HIS A 163 -14.66 6.68 3.04
C HIS A 163 -14.76 6.82 4.57
N ALA A 164 -13.99 6.06 5.35
CA ALA A 164 -13.92 6.22 6.80
C ALA A 164 -13.40 7.61 7.20
N GLN A 165 -12.33 8.07 6.55
CA GLN A 165 -11.78 9.42 6.71
C GLN A 165 -12.84 10.49 6.38
N GLN A 166 -13.58 10.33 5.27
CA GLN A 166 -14.70 11.21 4.92
C GLN A 166 -15.84 11.22 5.96
N VAL A 167 -16.14 10.08 6.57
CA VAL A 167 -17.13 9.98 7.67
C VAL A 167 -16.62 10.70 8.91
N TRP A 168 -15.36 10.50 9.28
CA TRP A 168 -14.73 11.18 10.41
C TRP A 168 -14.73 12.71 10.24
N ILE A 169 -14.30 13.25 9.09
CA ILE A 169 -14.30 14.71 8.86
C ILE A 169 -15.71 15.29 8.99
N ARG A 170 -16.73 14.62 8.44
CA ARG A 170 -18.13 15.07 8.55
C ARG A 170 -18.60 15.11 10.00
N ARG A 171 -18.17 14.17 10.85
CA ARG A 171 -18.48 14.18 12.29
C ARG A 171 -17.80 15.36 12.99
N GLN A 172 -16.55 15.65 12.66
CA GLN A 172 -15.84 16.80 13.22
C GLN A 172 -16.51 18.13 12.86
N GLN A 173 -16.93 18.28 11.60
CA GLN A 173 -17.68 19.45 11.14
C GLN A 173 -19.01 19.63 11.90
N GLN A 174 -19.75 18.54 12.15
CA GLN A 174 -20.99 18.59 12.94
C GLN A 174 -20.76 18.99 14.40
N ASN A 175 -19.60 18.66 14.95
CA ASN A 175 -19.20 19.02 16.31
C ASN A 175 -18.61 20.45 16.41
N GLY A 176 -18.60 21.23 15.33
CA GLY A 176 -18.02 22.57 15.28
C GLY A 176 -16.49 22.60 15.22
N LEU A 177 -15.84 21.44 15.13
CA LEU A 177 -14.39 21.30 14.98
C LEU A 177 -14.06 21.22 13.48
N SER A 178 -14.14 22.36 12.79
CA SER A 178 -13.75 22.40 11.37
C SER A 178 -12.24 22.30 11.23
N ARG A 179 -11.73 21.11 10.93
CA ARG A 179 -10.35 20.93 10.47
C ARG A 179 -10.33 20.96 8.94
N PRO A 180 -9.59 21.89 8.31
CA PRO A 180 -9.43 21.88 6.86
C PRO A 180 -8.60 20.64 6.46
N PHE A 181 -8.85 20.12 5.25
CA PHE A 181 -7.99 19.13 4.63
C PHE A 181 -6.75 19.85 4.11
N ILE A 182 -5.59 19.62 4.73
CA ILE A 182 -4.33 20.29 4.40
C ILE A 182 -3.33 19.24 3.88
N HIS A 183 -3.60 18.60 2.74
CA HIS A 183 -2.68 17.59 2.18
C HIS A 183 -1.92 18.02 0.93
N THR A 184 -2.12 19.25 0.45
CA THR A 184 -1.64 19.68 -0.88
C THR A 184 -0.40 20.57 -0.89
N GLU A 185 -0.03 21.21 0.23
CA GLU A 185 0.94 22.34 0.15
C GLU A 185 2.39 22.01 0.55
N ASN A 186 2.65 20.93 1.29
CA ASN A 186 3.92 20.84 2.03
C ASN A 186 4.76 19.57 1.84
N TRP A 187 4.30 18.55 1.10
CA TRP A 187 5.07 17.31 0.94
C TRP A 187 6.40 17.55 0.20
N LEU A 188 6.49 18.49 -0.76
CA LEU A 188 7.72 18.69 -1.59
C LEU A 188 8.13 20.14 -1.80
N MET A 189 7.47 21.09 -1.18
CA MET A 189 8.02 22.46 -1.03
C MET A 189 9.25 22.49 -0.09
N ILE A 190 9.84 21.32 0.22
CA ILE A 190 11.11 21.10 0.91
C ILE A 190 12.15 20.49 -0.06
N GLY A 191 12.06 20.78 -1.35
CA GLY A 191 13.27 21.12 -2.10
C GLY A 191 13.62 22.58 -1.78
N PRO A 192 14.84 23.05 -2.07
CA PRO A 192 15.22 24.44 -1.81
C PRO A 192 14.11 25.31 -2.32
N THR A 193 13.51 26.07 -1.40
CA THR A 193 12.35 26.89 -1.73
C THR A 193 12.69 27.74 -2.95
N ARG A 194 11.68 28.16 -3.70
CA ARG A 194 11.84 29.13 -4.80
C ARG A 194 12.80 30.30 -4.45
N VAL A 195 12.94 30.64 -3.17
CA VAL A 195 13.87 31.62 -2.63
C VAL A 195 15.35 31.20 -2.66
N GLU A 196 15.69 29.93 -2.43
CA GLU A 196 17.08 29.43 -2.43
C GLU A 196 17.59 29.13 -3.85
N LEU A 197 16.74 28.63 -4.73
CA LEU A 197 17.07 28.51 -6.16
C LEU A 197 17.24 29.88 -6.83
N ASP A 198 16.45 30.88 -6.44
CA ASP A 198 16.67 32.27 -6.88
C ASP A 198 17.96 32.86 -6.28
N HIS A 199 18.34 32.51 -5.04
CA HIS A 199 19.57 33.02 -4.42
C HIS A 199 20.85 32.46 -5.06
N ASP A 200 20.87 31.17 -5.43
CA ASP A 200 22.01 30.56 -6.12
C ASP A 200 22.07 30.95 -7.62
N LEU A 201 20.92 31.20 -8.27
CA LEU A 201 20.87 31.77 -9.62
C LEU A 201 21.24 33.26 -9.66
N LEU A 202 21.07 34.00 -8.56
CA LEU A 202 21.55 35.38 -8.42
C LEU A 202 23.06 35.46 -8.12
N ILE A 203 23.66 34.39 -7.58
CA ILE A 203 25.12 34.32 -7.33
C ILE A 203 25.87 33.77 -8.55
N ALA A 204 25.23 32.93 -9.37
CA ALA A 204 25.82 32.35 -10.57
C ALA A 204 25.48 33.14 -11.86
N GLY A 205 26.03 34.34 -12.00
CA GLY A 205 26.38 34.97 -13.30
C GLY A 205 25.24 35.28 -14.29
N GLU A 206 25.11 36.57 -14.62
CA GLU A 206 24.12 37.22 -15.49
C GLU A 206 23.96 36.73 -16.95
N ASP A 207 24.40 35.53 -17.37
CA ASP A 207 24.50 35.20 -18.82
C ASP A 207 23.87 33.86 -19.26
N SER A 208 23.01 33.25 -18.44
CA SER A 208 22.29 32.02 -18.83
C SER A 208 20.81 32.28 -19.04
N GLY A 209 20.42 32.69 -20.25
CA GLY A 209 19.02 32.87 -20.68
C GLY A 209 18.22 31.57 -20.78
N LEU A 210 18.13 30.80 -19.68
CA LEU A 210 17.24 29.65 -19.57
C LEU A 210 15.85 30.12 -19.15
N ASN A 211 14.89 29.76 -19.99
CA ASN A 211 13.53 30.26 -20.06
C ASN A 211 12.71 29.89 -18.80
N GLN A 212 12.52 30.83 -17.87
CA GLN A 212 11.76 30.70 -16.61
C GLN A 212 10.24 30.47 -16.78
N GLN A 213 9.71 30.41 -18.01
CA GLN A 213 8.26 30.50 -18.28
C GLN A 213 7.48 29.18 -18.33
N ASN A 214 8.09 28.02 -18.10
CA ASN A 214 7.44 26.72 -18.38
C ASN A 214 7.14 25.81 -17.17
N TYR A 215 7.19 26.31 -15.94
CA TYR A 215 6.54 25.59 -14.84
C TYR A 215 5.05 25.91 -14.87
N PRO A 216 4.16 24.93 -15.11
CA PRO A 216 2.74 25.16 -14.98
C PRO A 216 2.48 25.62 -13.55
N HIS A 217 2.11 26.89 -13.39
CA HIS A 217 1.56 27.42 -12.15
C HIS A 217 0.25 26.68 -11.87
N HIS A 218 0.35 25.50 -11.27
CA HIS A 218 -0.81 24.87 -10.68
C HIS A 218 -1.22 25.76 -9.51
N PRO A 219 -2.44 26.35 -9.54
CA PRO A 219 -2.88 27.22 -8.48
C PRO A 219 -2.72 26.49 -7.16
N HIS A 220 -2.06 27.16 -6.21
CA HIS A 220 -1.91 26.72 -4.83
C HIS A 220 -3.31 26.52 -4.24
N HIS A 221 -3.86 25.33 -4.45
CA HIS A 221 -5.10 24.92 -3.83
C HIS A 221 -4.77 24.59 -2.37
N ARG A 222 -4.49 25.62 -1.58
CA ARG A 222 -5.19 25.73 -0.32
C ARG A 222 -6.64 25.75 -0.75
N LEU A 223 -7.31 24.60 -0.71
CA LEU A 223 -8.75 24.57 -0.78
C LEU A 223 -9.21 25.23 0.53
N HIS A 224 -9.10 26.55 0.56
CA HIS A 224 -9.79 27.41 1.47
C HIS A 224 -11.25 27.23 1.09
N PHE A 225 -11.88 26.21 1.67
CA PHE A 225 -13.33 26.12 1.71
C PHE A 225 -13.76 27.23 2.69
N GLY A 226 -13.77 28.46 2.17
CA GLY A 226 -14.22 29.64 2.87
C GLY A 226 -15.68 29.45 3.25
N GLY A 227 -15.93 29.13 4.51
CA GLY A 227 -17.16 29.56 5.15
C GLY A 227 -16.97 31.03 5.51
N ASP A 228 -17.40 31.93 4.63
CA ASP A 228 -17.77 33.28 5.06
C ASP A 228 -18.96 33.12 6.02
N TRP A 229 -18.67 32.88 7.31
CA TRP A 229 -19.67 32.73 8.37
C TRP A 229 -19.69 33.94 9.33
N PHE A 230 -18.82 34.93 9.10
CA PHE A 230 -18.85 36.20 9.82
C PHE A 230 -18.57 37.37 8.86
N SER A 231 -19.46 37.57 7.89
CA SER A 231 -19.65 38.91 7.30
C SER A 231 -21.01 39.42 7.73
N ASP A 232 -21.08 39.92 8.97
CA ASP A 232 -22.12 40.87 9.38
C ASP A 232 -21.81 42.20 8.69
N THR A 233 -22.32 42.39 7.48
CA THR A 233 -22.42 43.71 6.87
C THR A 233 -23.62 43.77 5.93
N ASP A 234 -24.65 44.41 6.47
CA ASP A 234 -25.59 45.32 5.81
C ASP A 234 -26.52 44.79 4.72
N ALA A 235 -27.76 44.60 5.18
CA ALA A 235 -29.04 45.01 4.59
C ALA A 235 -29.09 45.47 3.11
N ASP A 236 -30.11 44.93 2.43
CA ASP A 236 -30.76 45.42 1.21
C ASP A 236 -30.07 45.19 -0.14
N SER A 237 -29.87 43.92 -0.51
CA SER A 237 -29.79 43.54 -1.94
C SER A 237 -30.72 42.37 -2.29
N PRO A 238 -31.55 42.49 -3.34
CA PRO A 238 -32.49 41.45 -3.75
C PRO A 238 -31.79 40.32 -4.53
N ASP A 239 -31.80 39.15 -3.90
CA ASP A 239 -31.70 37.78 -4.41
C ASP A 239 -30.71 37.46 -5.56
N PRO A 240 -29.48 37.03 -5.24
CA PRO A 240 -28.67 36.25 -6.16
C PRO A 240 -29.19 34.78 -6.26
N PRO A 241 -29.04 34.13 -7.43
CA PRO A 241 -29.55 32.78 -7.65
C PRO A 241 -28.88 31.76 -6.70
N SER A 242 -29.73 31.03 -5.98
CA SER A 242 -29.46 29.99 -4.98
C SER A 242 -28.71 28.77 -5.52
N SER A 243 -27.50 28.97 -6.00
CA SER A 243 -26.53 27.91 -6.31
C SER A 243 -25.46 27.79 -5.23
N SER A 244 -25.87 27.87 -3.96
CA SER A 244 -25.04 27.48 -2.83
C SER A 244 -24.91 25.95 -2.78
N GLN A 245 -24.29 25.37 -3.81
CA GLN A 245 -23.61 24.09 -3.66
C GLN A 245 -22.46 24.35 -2.69
N SER A 246 -22.74 24.19 -1.39
CA SER A 246 -21.68 24.16 -0.40
C SER A 246 -20.68 23.13 -0.89
N ASN A 247 -19.47 23.56 -1.22
CA ASN A 247 -18.39 22.71 -1.71
C ASN A 247 -18.07 21.70 -0.61
N LYS A 248 -18.80 20.58 -0.62
CA LYS A 248 -18.66 19.53 0.37
C LYS A 248 -17.33 18.88 0.10
N LEU A 249 -16.42 19.00 1.07
CA LEU A 249 -15.11 18.37 1.02
C LEU A 249 -15.26 16.89 0.66
N ASP A 250 -14.68 16.50 -0.46
CA ASP A 250 -14.56 15.12 -0.93
C ASP A 250 -13.11 14.65 -0.73
N VAL A 251 -12.92 13.77 0.26
CA VAL A 251 -11.62 13.22 0.65
C VAL A 251 -10.98 12.43 -0.48
N GLU A 252 -11.79 11.71 -1.27
CA GLU A 252 -11.28 10.92 -2.39
C GLU A 252 -10.74 11.82 -3.48
N ALA A 253 -11.49 12.87 -3.86
CA ALA A 253 -11.03 13.88 -4.81
C ALA A 253 -9.76 14.59 -4.34
N CYS A 254 -9.66 14.93 -3.04
CA CYS A 254 -8.47 15.57 -2.50
C CYS A 254 -7.26 14.61 -2.51
N PHE A 255 -7.45 13.34 -2.17
CA PHE A 255 -6.41 12.33 -2.27
C PHE A 255 -5.95 12.12 -3.73
N GLU A 256 -6.87 12.06 -4.69
CA GLU A 256 -6.53 11.90 -6.11
C GLU A 256 -5.77 13.10 -6.67
N ALA A 257 -6.13 14.33 -6.26
CA ALA A 257 -5.39 15.53 -6.65
C ALA A 257 -3.94 15.48 -6.16
N ASP A 258 -3.77 15.09 -4.91
CA ASP A 258 -2.49 14.95 -4.24
C ASP A 258 -1.65 13.80 -4.81
N TRP A 259 -2.28 12.66 -5.11
CA TRP A 259 -1.67 11.54 -5.81
C TRP A 259 -1.23 11.91 -7.24
N SER A 260 -2.10 12.59 -8.00
CA SER A 260 -1.80 13.09 -9.35
C SER A 260 -0.60 14.04 -9.33
N TRP A 261 -0.54 14.93 -8.34
CA TRP A 261 0.61 15.79 -8.16
C TRP A 261 1.90 14.99 -7.86
N PHE A 262 1.86 14.06 -6.88
CA PHE A 262 2.97 13.18 -6.58
C PHE A 262 3.48 12.43 -7.80
N THR A 263 2.58 11.88 -8.62
CA THR A 263 2.96 11.19 -9.86
C THR A 263 3.52 12.12 -10.93
N THR A 264 3.04 13.36 -11.02
CA THR A 264 3.53 14.38 -11.99
C THR A 264 4.98 14.78 -11.73
N ILE A 265 5.38 14.82 -10.46
CA ILE A 265 6.74 15.21 -10.07
C ILE A 265 7.70 14.02 -9.90
N LEU A 266 7.21 12.77 -9.95
CA LEU A 266 8.06 11.57 -9.95
C LEU A 266 9.23 11.63 -10.96
N PRO A 267 9.04 12.12 -12.21
CA PRO A 267 10.14 12.23 -13.17
C PRO A 267 11.13 13.35 -12.84
N GLN A 268 10.65 14.39 -12.15
CA GLN A 268 11.44 15.56 -11.75
C GLN A 268 12.27 15.29 -10.49
N PHE A 269 11.89 14.28 -9.71
CA PHE A 269 12.64 13.84 -8.55
C PHE A 269 14.05 13.45 -8.95
N ASP A 270 15.02 14.23 -8.47
CA ASP A 270 16.43 13.98 -8.69
C ASP A 270 16.77 12.52 -8.33
N PRO A 271 17.24 11.70 -9.30
CA PRO A 271 17.69 10.34 -9.02
C PRO A 271 18.85 10.28 -8.03
N PHE A 272 19.59 11.38 -7.84
CA PHE A 272 20.67 11.46 -6.87
C PHE A 272 20.21 11.87 -5.48
N GLY A 273 18.93 12.22 -5.29
CA GLY A 273 18.41 12.58 -3.98
C GLY A 273 19.13 13.74 -3.29
N ILE A 274 19.94 14.53 -4.00
CA ILE A 274 20.85 15.52 -3.38
C ILE A 274 20.02 16.62 -2.70
N TYR A 275 18.95 17.08 -3.36
CA TYR A 275 18.05 18.10 -2.80
C TYR A 275 17.01 17.56 -1.82
N TYR A 276 16.78 16.24 -1.80
CA TYR A 276 15.73 15.65 -0.96
C TYR A 276 16.27 14.84 0.22
N GLY A 277 17.51 14.37 0.19
CA GLY A 277 17.99 13.29 1.05
C GLY A 277 18.43 13.72 2.45
N LEU A 278 19.18 14.82 2.57
CA LEU A 278 19.68 15.27 3.88
C LEU A 278 18.58 15.96 4.69
N GLU A 279 17.88 16.94 4.11
CA GLU A 279 16.85 17.68 4.83
C GLU A 279 15.57 16.88 5.07
N ASN A 280 15.12 16.00 4.16
CA ASN A 280 13.89 15.23 4.42
C ASN A 280 14.10 13.97 5.25
N ARG A 281 15.33 13.46 5.41
CA ARG A 281 15.60 12.43 6.42
C ARG A 281 15.35 12.98 7.82
N GLU A 282 15.73 14.23 8.06
CA GLU A 282 15.49 14.92 9.33
C GLU A 282 14.08 15.55 9.43
N LYS A 283 13.56 16.15 8.34
CA LYS A 283 12.27 16.86 8.32
C LYS A 283 11.08 15.97 7.97
N ARG A 284 11.32 14.68 7.65
CA ARG A 284 10.35 13.64 7.24
C ARG A 284 9.16 14.21 6.48
N THR A 285 9.26 14.37 5.17
CA THR A 285 8.13 14.86 4.37
C THR A 285 6.88 14.06 4.69
N GLY A 286 5.80 14.78 5.01
CA GLY A 286 4.51 14.16 5.24
C GLY A 286 3.63 14.69 6.32
N TYR A 287 2.65 13.86 6.64
CA TYR A 287 1.59 14.13 7.58
C TYR A 287 1.64 13.13 8.72
N TRP A 288 0.99 13.47 9.82
CA TRP A 288 0.81 12.61 10.98
C TRP A 288 -0.58 11.97 10.99
N ASP A 289 -1.09 11.58 9.83
CA ASP A 289 -2.40 10.95 9.73
C ASP A 289 -2.45 9.52 10.30
N ILE A 290 -1.28 8.94 10.57
CA ILE A 290 -1.10 7.58 11.09
C ILE A 290 -0.11 7.63 12.24
N ASN A 291 -0.32 6.78 13.25
CA ASN A 291 0.65 6.59 14.31
C ASN A 291 2.02 6.11 13.72
N PRO A 292 3.17 6.66 14.13
CA PRO A 292 4.47 6.33 13.52
C PRO A 292 4.85 4.85 13.67
N ASP A 293 4.36 4.20 14.74
CA ASP A 293 4.61 2.79 15.04
C ASP A 293 3.67 1.86 14.26
N THR A 294 2.72 2.41 13.50
CA THR A 294 1.86 1.63 12.60
C THR A 294 2.69 1.08 11.46
N LYS A 295 2.65 -0.24 11.30
CA LYS A 295 3.51 -0.98 10.37
C LYS A 295 2.85 -1.17 9.03
N ILE A 296 3.63 -1.03 7.97
CA ILE A 296 3.15 -1.27 6.60
C ILE A 296 2.83 -2.76 6.42
N PRO A 297 1.67 -3.16 5.86
CA PRO A 297 1.38 -4.56 5.62
C PRO A 297 2.45 -5.28 4.79
N ASN A 298 2.94 -6.44 5.26
CA ASN A 298 4.01 -7.20 4.61
C ASN A 298 3.71 -7.53 3.13
N HIS A 299 2.44 -7.68 2.76
CA HIS A 299 2.06 -7.99 1.38
C HIS A 299 2.26 -6.79 0.44
N LEU A 300 2.17 -5.55 0.94
CA LEU A 300 2.48 -4.34 0.18
C LEU A 300 3.99 -4.20 0.01
N LEU A 301 4.79 -4.48 1.05
CA LEU A 301 6.25 -4.46 0.92
C LEU A 301 6.76 -5.57 0.00
N ALA A 302 6.21 -6.79 0.12
CA ALA A 302 6.65 -7.92 -0.70
C ALA A 302 6.16 -7.85 -2.14
N ASN A 303 5.00 -7.23 -2.43
CA ASN A 303 4.44 -7.13 -3.78
C ASN A 303 3.54 -5.90 -3.91
N PRO A 304 4.12 -4.69 -4.00
CA PRO A 304 3.36 -3.44 -3.96
C PRO A 304 2.49 -3.21 -5.19
N VAL A 305 2.74 -3.93 -6.29
CA VAL A 305 1.98 -3.82 -7.56
C VAL A 305 0.94 -4.93 -7.74
N ARG A 306 0.73 -5.79 -6.72
CA ARG A 306 -0.13 -6.98 -6.83
C ARG A 306 -1.55 -6.68 -7.27
N GLN A 307 -2.14 -5.59 -6.78
CA GLN A 307 -3.51 -5.18 -7.10
C GLN A 307 -3.51 -3.93 -8.00
N GLY A 308 -2.44 -3.74 -8.79
CA GLY A 308 -2.25 -2.55 -9.61
C GLY A 308 -2.16 -1.28 -8.77
N TRP A 309 -2.70 -0.18 -9.29
CA TRP A 309 -2.63 1.14 -8.67
C TRP A 309 -3.23 1.23 -7.27
N GLU A 310 -4.24 0.42 -6.92
CA GLU A 310 -4.83 0.43 -5.58
C GLU A 310 -3.81 0.13 -4.48
N SER A 311 -2.92 -0.86 -4.70
CA SER A 311 -1.86 -1.20 -3.74
C SER A 311 -0.79 -0.13 -3.67
N VAL A 312 -0.46 0.52 -4.80
CA VAL A 312 0.54 1.60 -4.85
C VAL A 312 0.02 2.86 -4.17
N LYS A 313 -1.23 3.26 -4.46
CA LYS A 313 -1.93 4.37 -3.80
C LYS A 313 -2.06 4.14 -2.30
N PHE A 314 -2.35 2.90 -1.90
CA PHE A 314 -2.42 2.57 -0.48
C PHE A 314 -1.04 2.64 0.19
N LEU A 315 0.00 2.11 -0.45
CA LEU A 315 1.37 2.27 0.05
C LEU A 315 1.73 3.76 0.18
N TYR A 316 1.42 4.56 -0.83
CA TYR A 316 1.61 6.01 -0.78
C TYR A 316 0.86 6.65 0.39
N TRP A 317 -0.41 6.28 0.63
CA TRP A 317 -1.18 6.76 1.78
C TRP A 317 -0.52 6.37 3.14
N LEU A 318 0.09 5.19 3.22
CA LEU A 318 0.82 4.77 4.43
C LEU A 318 2.12 5.55 4.62
N VAL A 319 2.96 5.60 3.59
CA VAL A 319 4.22 6.38 3.63
C VAL A 319 3.92 7.83 3.95
N ARG A 320 2.83 8.38 3.37
CA ARG A 320 2.47 9.77 3.58
C ARG A 320 1.89 10.10 4.94
N GLY A 321 1.07 9.21 5.46
CA GLY A 321 0.47 9.36 6.78
C GLY A 321 1.47 9.09 7.89
N GLY A 322 2.65 8.59 7.51
CA GLY A 322 3.78 8.50 8.40
C GLY A 322 4.11 7.12 8.93
N ALA A 323 3.54 6.08 8.34
CA ALA A 323 3.87 4.70 8.67
C ALA A 323 5.37 4.43 8.45
N THR A 324 5.95 3.60 9.32
CA THR A 324 7.36 3.23 9.27
C THR A 324 7.53 1.73 9.05
N LEU A 325 8.76 1.30 8.79
CA LEU A 325 9.12 -0.12 8.76
C LEU A 325 9.19 -0.65 10.19
N GLY A 326 8.46 -1.73 10.46
CA GLY A 326 8.58 -2.46 11.72
C GLY A 326 9.92 -3.19 11.85
N GLY A 327 10.44 -3.34 13.06
CA GLY A 327 11.71 -4.04 13.30
C GLY A 327 11.73 -5.52 12.89
N GLU A 328 10.56 -6.15 12.72
CA GLU A 328 10.43 -7.51 12.18
C GLU A 328 10.38 -7.58 10.66
N GLN A 329 10.22 -6.44 9.99
CA GLN A 329 10.16 -6.35 8.54
C GLN A 329 11.59 -6.32 8.04
N THR A 330 12.14 -7.49 7.71
CA THR A 330 13.56 -7.59 7.39
C THR A 330 13.87 -7.16 5.94
N TRP A 331 15.16 -7.00 5.64
CA TRP A 331 15.60 -6.68 4.27
C TRP A 331 15.23 -7.77 3.26
N GLU A 332 15.07 -9.03 3.66
CA GLU A 332 14.63 -10.11 2.76
C GLU A 332 13.22 -9.84 2.23
N LEU A 333 12.33 -9.29 3.06
CA LEU A 333 10.97 -8.94 2.67
C LEU A 333 10.96 -7.82 1.62
N THR A 334 11.72 -6.75 1.86
CA THR A 334 11.78 -5.60 0.95
C THR A 334 12.62 -5.88 -0.29
N LYS A 335 13.65 -6.76 -0.19
CA LYS A 335 14.38 -7.32 -1.34
C LYS A 335 13.44 -8.10 -2.24
N LEU A 336 12.57 -8.95 -1.69
CA LEU A 336 11.57 -9.67 -2.48
C LEU A 336 10.61 -8.70 -3.19
N GLY A 337 10.21 -7.63 -2.52
CA GLY A 337 9.45 -6.52 -3.11
C GLY A 337 10.18 -5.90 -4.29
N TYR A 338 11.41 -5.46 -4.05
CA TYR A 338 12.29 -4.88 -5.05
C TYR A 338 12.49 -5.80 -6.26
N GLU A 339 12.77 -7.08 -6.04
CA GLU A 339 12.95 -8.06 -7.12
C GLU A 339 11.68 -8.22 -7.96
N ARG A 340 10.49 -8.16 -7.35
CA ARG A 340 9.23 -8.19 -8.10
C ARG A 340 8.97 -6.91 -8.89
N LEU A 341 9.36 -5.75 -8.34
CA LEU A 341 9.30 -4.47 -9.05
C LEU A 341 10.21 -4.47 -10.28
N MET A 342 11.41 -5.02 -10.15
CA MET A 342 12.39 -5.09 -11.24
C MET A 342 12.15 -6.26 -12.19
N SER A 343 11.38 -7.28 -11.77
CA SER A 343 10.98 -8.38 -12.64
C SER A 343 10.01 -7.87 -13.70
N HIS A 344 10.45 -7.88 -14.94
CA HIS A 344 9.62 -7.53 -16.08
C HIS A 344 8.66 -8.69 -16.41
N PRO A 345 7.42 -8.44 -16.89
CA PRO A 345 6.51 -9.49 -17.38
C PRO A 345 7.02 -10.31 -18.56
N ASP A 346 8.25 -10.11 -19.04
CA ASP A 346 8.91 -10.84 -20.15
C ASP A 346 8.95 -12.39 -20.05
N HIS A 347 8.29 -13.02 -19.08
CA HIS A 347 7.86 -14.40 -19.24
C HIS A 347 6.52 -14.42 -19.99
N PRO A 348 6.53 -14.67 -21.32
CA PRO A 348 5.29 -14.88 -22.04
C PRO A 348 4.55 -16.03 -21.35
N PRO A 349 3.29 -15.86 -20.88
CA PRO A 349 2.45 -17.02 -20.67
C PRO A 349 2.47 -17.76 -21.99
N SER A 350 2.79 -19.06 -21.97
CA SER A 350 3.03 -19.88 -23.16
C SER A 350 1.76 -20.11 -24.02
N SER A 351 0.78 -19.22 -23.95
CA SER A 351 -0.48 -19.24 -24.67
C SER A 351 -0.41 -18.37 -25.93
N SER A 352 -0.32 -19.04 -27.06
CA SER A 352 -0.18 -18.52 -28.43
C SER A 352 -1.45 -17.88 -29.00
N HIS A 353 -1.95 -16.78 -28.42
CA HIS A 353 -3.08 -16.01 -29.01
C HIS A 353 -2.72 -14.53 -29.20
N ASN A 354 -3.06 -14.03 -30.40
CA ASN A 354 -2.72 -12.73 -30.99
C ASN A 354 -2.63 -11.53 -30.00
N PRO A 355 -1.44 -10.90 -29.83
CA PRO A 355 -1.23 -9.89 -28.78
C PRO A 355 -0.70 -8.53 -29.29
N SER A 356 -1.28 -7.89 -30.32
CA SER A 356 -0.57 -6.77 -30.98
C SER A 356 -0.83 -5.35 -30.46
N GLN A 357 -1.77 -5.08 -29.54
CA GLN A 357 -2.00 -3.70 -29.05
C GLN A 357 -2.31 -3.55 -27.55
N GLN A 358 -2.91 -4.55 -26.89
CA GLN A 358 -3.22 -4.44 -25.45
C GLN A 358 -2.00 -4.68 -24.54
N HIS A 359 -0.92 -5.29 -25.05
CA HIS A 359 0.24 -5.66 -24.25
C HIS A 359 1.11 -4.45 -23.89
N ASP A 360 1.25 -3.48 -24.80
CA ASP A 360 2.16 -2.34 -24.63
C ASP A 360 1.69 -1.39 -23.52
N HIS A 361 0.40 -1.06 -23.48
CA HIS A 361 -0.17 -0.20 -22.43
C HIS A 361 -0.04 -0.82 -21.03
N SER A 362 -0.25 -2.13 -20.91
CA SER A 362 -0.12 -2.82 -19.61
C SER A 362 1.32 -2.82 -19.09
N GLN A 363 2.30 -2.84 -19.98
CA GLN A 363 3.70 -2.79 -19.61
C GLN A 363 4.12 -1.40 -19.14
N GLU A 364 3.78 -0.35 -19.89
CA GLU A 364 4.08 1.03 -19.52
C GLU A 364 3.47 1.38 -18.15
N GLU A 365 2.21 0.98 -17.94
CA GLU A 365 1.53 1.17 -16.66
C GLU A 365 2.27 0.46 -15.51
N ARG A 366 2.72 -0.79 -15.72
CA ARG A 366 3.48 -1.55 -14.72
C ARG A 366 4.85 -0.93 -14.44
N GLU A 367 5.52 -0.39 -15.44
CA GLU A 367 6.80 0.30 -15.28
C GLU A 367 6.62 1.58 -14.45
N LEU A 368 5.55 2.35 -14.70
CA LEU A 368 5.22 3.53 -13.90
C LEU A 368 4.85 3.19 -12.46
N GLN A 369 4.08 2.12 -12.24
CA GLN A 369 3.80 1.60 -10.90
C GLN A 369 5.10 1.22 -10.17
N SER A 370 6.01 0.53 -10.86
CA SER A 370 7.28 0.09 -10.29
C SER A 370 8.19 1.26 -9.94
N LEU A 371 8.26 2.26 -10.82
CA LEU A 371 8.98 3.51 -10.59
C LEU A 371 8.46 4.21 -9.32
N THR A 372 7.14 4.29 -9.20
CA THR A 372 6.48 4.91 -8.06
C THR A 372 6.82 4.17 -6.76
N CYS A 373 6.72 2.84 -6.75
CA CYS A 373 7.07 2.04 -5.59
C CYS A 373 8.54 2.15 -5.17
N LEU A 374 9.48 2.21 -6.13
CA LEU A 374 10.89 2.41 -5.81
C LEU A 374 11.14 3.74 -5.09
N ARG A 375 10.43 4.80 -5.48
CA ARG A 375 10.50 6.08 -4.79
C ARG A 375 9.92 5.99 -3.39
N LEU A 376 8.76 5.36 -3.22
CA LEU A 376 8.18 5.13 -1.90
C LEU A 376 9.11 4.29 -1.01
N PHE A 377 9.81 3.30 -1.57
CA PHE A 377 10.80 2.50 -0.85
C PHE A 377 12.00 3.34 -0.41
N SER A 378 12.46 4.26 -1.26
CA SER A 378 13.51 5.21 -0.90
C SER A 378 13.06 6.16 0.22
N ILE A 379 11.82 6.66 0.18
CA ILE A 379 11.26 7.54 1.23
C ILE A 379 11.16 6.78 2.56
N LEU A 380 10.83 5.49 2.52
CA LEU A 380 10.78 4.62 3.69
C LEU A 380 12.15 4.27 4.27
N GLY A 381 13.24 4.68 3.62
CA GLY A 381 14.59 4.30 4.03
C GLY A 381 14.88 2.80 3.89
N ILE A 382 14.24 2.12 2.93
CA ILE A 382 14.49 0.69 2.69
C ILE A 382 15.94 0.44 2.28
N PHE A 383 16.59 1.39 1.63
CA PHE A 383 17.95 1.26 1.16
C PHE A 383 18.98 1.85 2.14
N ASP A 384 18.55 2.29 3.33
CA ASP A 384 19.44 2.71 4.40
C ASP A 384 20.36 1.57 4.83
N SER A 385 21.55 1.94 5.30
CA SER A 385 22.55 1.03 5.86
C SER A 385 22.05 0.25 7.09
N SER A 386 21.05 0.78 7.79
CA SER A 386 20.37 0.14 8.92
C SER A 386 19.41 -0.96 8.50
N HIS A 387 18.87 -0.89 7.29
CA HIS A 387 17.91 -1.86 6.76
C HIS A 387 18.58 -2.82 5.79
N TRP A 388 19.15 -2.33 4.69
CA TRP A 388 19.83 -3.15 3.68
C TRP A 388 21.34 -3.24 3.96
N PRO A 389 21.89 -4.47 4.08
CA PRO A 389 23.34 -4.63 4.16
C PRO A 389 24.06 -4.08 2.94
N HIS A 390 25.26 -3.52 3.12
CA HIS A 390 26.03 -2.89 2.03
C HIS A 390 26.16 -3.77 0.80
N PHE A 391 26.60 -5.01 1.02
CA PHE A 391 26.92 -5.94 -0.05
C PHE A 391 25.71 -6.18 -0.96
N LEU A 392 24.50 -6.11 -0.39
CA LEU A 392 23.26 -6.29 -1.14
C LEU A 392 22.98 -5.07 -2.02
N ILE A 393 23.18 -3.85 -1.50
CA ILE A 393 23.03 -2.62 -2.27
C ILE A 393 24.01 -2.61 -3.45
N THR A 394 25.28 -2.96 -3.20
CA THR A 394 26.32 -3.09 -4.24
C THR A 394 25.94 -4.15 -5.29
N GLU A 395 25.54 -5.35 -4.86
CA GLU A 395 25.10 -6.44 -5.75
C GLU A 395 23.95 -5.98 -6.66
N LYS A 396 22.93 -5.33 -6.09
CA LYS A 396 21.78 -4.86 -6.87
C LYS A 396 22.14 -3.69 -7.80
N LEU A 397 23.06 -2.82 -7.38
CA LEU A 397 23.56 -1.75 -8.23
C LEU A 397 24.32 -2.28 -9.45
N GLU A 398 25.14 -3.32 -9.26
CA GLU A 398 25.83 -4.01 -10.36
C GLU A 398 24.84 -4.68 -11.32
N GLN A 399 23.83 -5.39 -10.80
CA GLN A 399 22.77 -6.02 -11.59
C GLN A 399 22.02 -5.01 -12.46
N ILE A 400 21.59 -3.88 -11.88
CA ILE A 400 20.94 -2.80 -12.63
C ILE A 400 21.88 -2.21 -13.69
N SER A 401 23.15 -1.99 -13.34
CA SER A 401 24.13 -1.40 -14.25
C SER A 401 24.36 -2.30 -15.47
N ALA A 402 24.43 -3.61 -15.26
CA ALA A 402 24.54 -4.61 -16.31
C ALA A 402 23.29 -4.64 -17.22
N GLU A 403 22.10 -4.67 -16.63
CA GLU A 403 20.83 -4.71 -17.38
C GLU A 403 20.59 -3.41 -18.15
N ARG A 404 20.89 -2.24 -17.58
CA ARG A 404 20.84 -0.95 -18.28
C ARG A 404 21.77 -0.93 -19.49
N LYS A 405 23.00 -1.46 -19.34
CA LYS A 405 23.97 -1.57 -20.44
C LYS A 405 23.45 -2.52 -21.54
N ARG A 406 22.83 -3.63 -21.17
CA ARG A 406 22.17 -4.57 -22.09
C ARG A 406 21.05 -3.91 -22.88
N ARG A 407 20.10 -3.23 -22.19
CA ARG A 407 18.98 -2.53 -22.83
C ARG A 407 19.42 -1.40 -23.74
N ARG A 408 20.46 -0.64 -23.36
CA ARG A 408 21.05 0.38 -24.23
C ARG A 408 21.57 -0.20 -25.54
N ARG A 409 22.24 -1.36 -25.49
CA ARG A 409 22.71 -2.05 -26.71
C ARG A 409 21.56 -2.50 -27.59
N LEU A 410 20.51 -3.08 -27.00
CA LEU A 410 19.31 -3.50 -27.74
C LEU A 410 18.64 -2.30 -28.44
N LEU A 411 18.47 -1.20 -27.72
CA LEU A 411 17.95 0.07 -28.27
C LEU A 411 18.80 0.58 -29.43
N SER A 412 20.13 0.59 -29.28
CA SER A 412 21.04 1.00 -30.36
C SER A 412 20.92 0.09 -31.59
N SER A 413 20.81 -1.23 -31.39
CA SER A 413 20.61 -2.20 -32.48
C SER A 413 19.25 -2.01 -33.17
N GLN A 414 18.19 -1.74 -32.40
CA GLN A 414 16.85 -1.51 -32.94
C GLN A 414 16.79 -0.22 -33.77
N LEU A 415 17.39 0.88 -33.29
CA LEU A 415 17.48 2.13 -34.03
C LEU A 415 18.26 1.98 -35.35
N GLN A 416 19.33 1.18 -35.35
CA GLN A 416 20.06 0.86 -36.59
C GLN A 416 19.17 0.09 -37.58
N SER A 417 18.38 -0.88 -37.12
CA SER A 417 17.45 -1.63 -38.00
C SER A 417 16.29 -0.77 -38.52
N GLN A 418 15.74 0.13 -37.70
CA GLN A 418 14.65 1.03 -38.09
C GLN A 418 15.09 2.13 -39.06
N SER A 419 16.36 2.55 -39.03
CA SER A 419 16.87 3.50 -40.02
C SER A 419 16.80 2.99 -41.47
N GLN A 420 16.63 1.67 -41.67
CA GLN A 420 16.44 1.05 -42.98
C GLN A 420 14.96 0.86 -43.36
N SER A 421 14.02 1.10 -42.45
CA SER A 421 12.58 0.87 -42.66
C SER A 421 11.77 2.08 -42.17
N GLN A 422 11.33 2.93 -43.11
CA GLN A 422 10.56 4.18 -42.88
C GLN A 422 9.16 3.91 -42.29
N SER A 423 9.07 3.57 -41.01
CA SER A 423 7.83 3.42 -40.25
C SER A 423 7.99 4.10 -38.89
N GLN A 424 7.26 5.20 -38.66
CA GLN A 424 7.50 6.16 -37.57
C GLN A 424 6.63 5.98 -36.30
N HIS A 425 5.95 4.85 -36.07
CA HIS A 425 4.83 4.82 -35.11
C HIS A 425 4.96 4.07 -33.77
N SER A 426 6.15 3.74 -33.23
CA SER A 426 6.19 2.94 -31.96
C SER A 426 7.36 3.14 -30.96
N SER A 427 7.86 4.36 -30.74
CA SER A 427 9.03 4.57 -29.83
C SER A 427 8.74 4.75 -28.33
N GLN A 428 7.49 5.00 -27.91
CA GLN A 428 7.20 5.43 -26.53
C GLN A 428 7.42 4.33 -25.46
N GLY A 429 7.01 3.09 -25.71
CA GLY A 429 7.10 2.01 -24.71
C GLY A 429 8.53 1.66 -24.27
N SER A 430 9.54 1.88 -25.13
CA SER A 430 10.93 1.61 -24.75
C SER A 430 11.53 2.67 -23.81
N GLN A 431 10.90 3.84 -23.69
CA GLN A 431 11.40 4.95 -22.87
C GLN A 431 11.07 4.74 -21.38
N ALA A 432 9.85 4.29 -21.06
CA ALA A 432 9.41 4.07 -19.68
C ALA A 432 10.30 3.04 -18.95
N GLY A 433 10.58 1.91 -19.61
CA GLY A 433 11.45 0.88 -19.03
C GLY A 433 12.85 1.40 -18.79
N TYR A 434 13.41 2.20 -19.71
CA TYR A 434 14.72 2.82 -19.51
C TYR A 434 14.74 3.77 -18.30
N GLU A 435 13.70 4.57 -18.10
CA GLU A 435 13.59 5.48 -16.95
C GLU A 435 13.44 4.71 -15.63
N LEU A 436 12.72 3.58 -15.60
CA LEU A 436 12.67 2.69 -14.43
C LEU A 436 14.07 2.24 -13.99
N TRP A 437 14.86 1.69 -14.92
CA TRP A 437 16.22 1.21 -14.63
C TRP A 437 17.17 2.35 -14.26
N LYS A 438 17.03 3.52 -14.91
CA LYS A 438 17.81 4.72 -14.58
C LYS A 438 17.50 5.24 -13.17
N CYS A 439 16.22 5.27 -12.79
CA CYS A 439 15.78 5.61 -11.44
C CYS A 439 16.33 4.62 -10.41
N ALA A 440 16.14 3.32 -10.64
CA ALA A 440 16.65 2.28 -9.73
C ALA A 440 18.17 2.38 -9.54
N GLN A 441 18.92 2.67 -10.60
CA GLN A 441 20.36 2.90 -10.51
C GLN A 441 20.70 4.15 -9.71
N GLY A 442 19.96 5.25 -9.92
CA GLY A 442 20.14 6.51 -9.20
C GLY A 442 19.97 6.33 -7.70
N VAL A 443 18.84 5.72 -7.30
CA VAL A 443 18.53 5.42 -5.89
C VAL A 443 19.66 4.61 -5.25
N LEU A 444 20.06 3.48 -5.85
CA LEU A 444 21.11 2.67 -5.23
C LEU A 444 22.49 3.35 -5.19
N ARG A 445 22.84 4.17 -6.20
CA ARG A 445 24.11 4.93 -6.19
C ARG A 445 24.15 5.94 -5.06
N TYR A 446 23.06 6.68 -4.87
CA TYR A 446 22.94 7.64 -3.77
C TYR A 446 23.21 6.97 -2.43
N TRP A 447 22.60 5.81 -2.18
CA TRP A 447 22.76 5.08 -0.93
C TRP A 447 24.15 4.47 -0.73
N VAL A 448 24.86 4.08 -1.80
CA VAL A 448 26.27 3.68 -1.71
C VAL A 448 27.14 4.90 -1.34
N GLN A 449 26.95 6.04 -2.01
CA GLN A 449 27.74 7.24 -1.76
C GLN A 449 27.56 7.80 -0.35
N GLN A 450 26.30 7.91 0.12
CA GLN A 450 26.01 8.37 1.48
C GLN A 450 26.73 7.54 2.55
N ARG A 451 26.89 6.24 2.31
CA ARG A 451 27.60 5.36 3.24
C ARG A 451 29.11 5.59 3.23
N ASP A 452 29.70 5.82 2.06
CA ASP A 452 31.12 6.14 1.96
C ASP A 452 31.42 7.45 2.73
N GLU A 453 30.51 8.44 2.66
CA GLU A 453 30.57 9.68 3.43
C GLU A 453 30.38 9.46 4.96
N GLU A 454 29.44 8.60 5.39
CA GLU A 454 29.25 8.23 6.80
C GLU A 454 30.46 7.46 7.37
N GLY A 455 31.13 6.65 6.54
CA GLY A 455 32.30 5.85 6.92
C GLY A 455 33.58 6.65 7.12
N GLU A 456 33.74 7.79 6.44
CA GLU A 456 34.90 8.68 6.61
C GLU A 456 34.85 9.52 7.90
N GLN A 457 33.68 9.62 8.55
CA GLN A 457 33.49 10.40 9.78
C GLN A 457 33.73 9.61 11.08
N HIS A 458 33.95 8.30 10.97
CA HIS A 458 34.18 7.38 12.10
C HIS A 458 35.59 6.80 12.07
#